data_AF-T1B0K7-F1
#
_entry.id   AF-T1B0K7-F1
#
_cell.length_a   1.000
_cell.length_b   1.000
_cell.length_c   1.000
_cell.angle_alpha   90.00
_cell.angle_beta   90.00
_cell.angle_gamma   90.00
#
_symmetry.space_group_name_H-M   'P 1'
#
loop_
_entity.id
_entity.type
_entity.pdbx_description
1 polymer ?
#
loop_
_entity_poly.entity_id
_entity_poly.type
_entity_poly.pdbx_seq_one_letter_code
_entity_poly.pdbx_strand_id
1 'polypeptide(L)'
;SYEHISFDFLGYSFRARRANGPRGFFQSFSPAMSAKARKAVGHVVRDWHLKRWSGADLSSIAREINPQVRGWINYYGAFYRSELDFLARRINQHLVRWALHK
;
A
#
# COMPACT_ATOMS: atom_id res chain seq x y z
N SER A 1 -6.03 -10.76 -30.41
CA SER A 1 -6.22 -10.32 -29.02
C SER A 1 -6.00 -11.53 -28.12
N TYR A 2 -5.27 -11.41 -27.01
CA TYR A 2 -5.11 -12.52 -26.05
C TYR A 2 -6.18 -12.41 -24.97
N GLU A 3 -6.77 -13.54 -24.58
CA GLU A 3 -7.93 -13.59 -23.67
C GLU A 3 -7.58 -13.19 -22.21
N HIS A 4 -6.37 -13.53 -21.77
CA HIS A 4 -5.89 -13.22 -20.42
C HIS A 4 -4.56 -12.48 -20.45
N ILE A 5 -4.57 -11.18 -20.12
CA ILE A 5 -3.38 -10.31 -20.03
C ILE A 5 -2.97 -10.01 -18.58
N SER A 6 -3.74 -10.50 -17.61
CA SER A 6 -3.50 -10.32 -16.18
C SER A 6 -4.30 -11.31 -15.35
N PHE A 7 -3.82 -11.62 -14.15
CA PHE A 7 -4.56 -12.39 -13.15
C PHE A 7 -4.17 -11.96 -11.73
N ASP A 8 -5.06 -12.25 -10.77
CA ASP A 8 -4.83 -11.99 -9.35
C ASP A 8 -4.47 -13.28 -8.62
N PHE A 9 -3.37 -13.26 -7.86
CA PHE A 9 -2.94 -14.38 -7.03
C PHE A 9 -2.26 -13.88 -5.75
N LEU A 10 -2.65 -14.42 -4.60
CA LEU A 10 -2.14 -14.06 -3.27
C LEU A 10 -2.13 -12.53 -3.01
N GLY A 11 -3.13 -11.82 -3.50
CA GLY A 11 -3.23 -10.37 -3.32
C GLY A 11 -2.36 -9.53 -4.27
N TYR A 12 -1.65 -10.15 -5.22
CA TYR A 12 -0.96 -9.47 -6.32
C TYR A 12 -1.74 -9.56 -7.62
N SER A 13 -1.71 -8.49 -8.41
CA SER A 13 -2.09 -8.51 -9.82
C SER A 13 -0.84 -8.64 -10.67
N PHE A 14 -0.72 -9.79 -11.35
CA PHE A 14 0.32 -10.06 -12.33
C PHE A 14 -0.13 -9.54 -13.69
N ARG A 15 0.68 -8.68 -14.31
CA ARG A 15 0.41 -8.10 -15.64
C ARG A 15 1.69 -7.56 -16.27
N ALA A 16 1.65 -7.21 -17.56
CA ALA A 16 2.74 -6.49 -18.22
C ALA A 16 2.99 -5.14 -17.53
N ARG A 17 4.24 -4.91 -17.11
CA ARG A 17 4.73 -3.70 -16.43
C ARG A 17 6.12 -3.35 -16.93
N ARG A 18 6.40 -2.05 -17.01
CA ARG A 18 7.73 -1.53 -17.37
C ARG A 18 8.73 -1.86 -16.25
N ALA A 19 9.80 -2.57 -16.59
CA ALA A 19 10.94 -2.84 -15.74
C ALA A 19 12.20 -2.18 -16.32
N ASN A 20 13.17 -1.88 -15.46
CA ASN A 20 14.48 -1.38 -15.84
C ASN A 20 15.49 -2.53 -15.83
N GLY A 21 16.22 -2.72 -16.93
CA GLY A 21 17.26 -3.73 -17.04
C GLY A 21 18.57 -3.13 -17.54
N PRO A 22 19.64 -3.95 -17.62
CA PRO A 22 20.96 -3.48 -18.06
C PRO A 22 21.00 -2.84 -19.45
N ARG A 23 20.02 -3.17 -20.32
CA ARG A 23 19.90 -2.67 -21.70
C ARG A 23 18.79 -1.63 -21.88
N GLY A 24 18.29 -1.07 -20.78
CA GLY A 24 17.19 -0.10 -20.78
C GLY A 24 15.85 -0.70 -20.34
N PHE A 25 14.77 0.02 -20.62
CA PHE A 25 13.43 -0.38 -20.22
C PHE A 25 12.87 -1.52 -21.08
N PHE A 26 12.19 -2.46 -20.44
CA PHE A 26 11.50 -3.55 -21.12
C PHE A 26 10.16 -3.86 -20.44
N GLN A 27 9.28 -4.59 -21.13
CA GLN A 27 8.03 -5.09 -20.56
C GLN A 27 8.29 -6.42 -19.86
N SER A 28 8.01 -6.47 -18.57
CA SER A 28 8.09 -7.67 -17.74
C SER A 28 6.69 -8.04 -17.26
N PHE A 29 6.39 -9.32 -17.12
CA PHE A 29 5.16 -9.76 -16.47
C PHE A 29 5.41 -9.85 -14.97
N SER A 30 5.08 -8.78 -14.25
CA SER A 30 5.51 -8.60 -12.86
C SER A 30 4.34 -8.34 -11.91
N PRO A 31 4.38 -8.87 -10.68
CA PRO A 31 3.34 -8.65 -9.70
C PRO A 31 3.44 -7.24 -9.09
N ALA A 32 2.29 -6.66 -8.77
CA ALA A 32 2.19 -5.59 -7.79
C ALA A 32 0.90 -5.78 -6.99
N MET A 33 0.75 -5.04 -5.89
CA MET A 33 -0.45 -5.11 -5.06
C MET A 33 -1.72 -4.98 -5.91
N SER A 34 -2.62 -5.96 -5.76
CA SER A 34 -3.89 -5.98 -6.50
C SER A 34 -4.81 -4.83 -6.07
N ALA A 35 -5.74 -4.45 -6.94
CA ALA A 35 -6.76 -3.45 -6.60
C ALA A 35 -7.61 -3.90 -5.40
N LYS A 36 -7.91 -5.21 -5.30
CA LYS A 36 -8.63 -5.82 -4.17
C LYS A 36 -7.84 -5.67 -2.87
N ALA A 37 -6.56 -6.03 -2.88
CA ALA A 37 -5.69 -5.88 -1.72
C ALA A 37 -5.52 -4.41 -1.31
N ARG A 38 -5.34 -3.50 -2.28
CA ARG A 38 -5.25 -2.05 -2.04
C ARG A 38 -6.51 -1.52 -1.37
N LYS A 39 -7.69 -1.96 -1.81
CA LYS A 39 -8.96 -1.60 -1.18
C LYS A 39 -9.02 -2.13 0.25
N ALA A 40 -8.70 -3.40 0.47
CA ALA A 40 -8.70 -4.03 1.80
C ALA A 40 -7.78 -3.29 2.81
N VAL A 41 -6.53 -3.02 2.45
CA VAL A 41 -5.61 -2.23 3.27
C VAL A 41 -6.16 -0.82 3.53
N GLY A 42 -6.73 -0.18 2.51
CA GLY A 42 -7.36 1.12 2.66
C GLY A 42 -8.58 1.12 3.60
N HIS A 43 -9.29 0.00 3.73
CA HIS A 43 -10.34 -0.18 4.75
C HIS A 43 -9.74 -0.24 6.14
N VAL A 44 -8.73 -1.10 6.36
CA VAL A 44 -8.04 -1.19 7.66
C VAL A 44 -7.53 0.18 8.13
N VAL A 45 -6.87 0.95 7.25
CA VAL A 45 -6.38 2.31 7.58
C VAL A 45 -7.52 3.25 8.00
N ARG A 46 -8.70 3.12 7.39
CA ARG A 46 -9.87 3.94 7.73
C ARG A 46 -10.45 3.53 9.09
N ASP A 47 -10.45 2.22 9.36
CA ASP A 47 -11.08 1.61 10.53
C ASP A 47 -10.26 1.81 11.81
N TRP A 48 -8.99 2.22 11.71
CA TRP A 48 -8.24 2.72 12.86
C TRP A 48 -8.91 3.94 13.52
N HIS A 49 -9.73 4.69 12.76
CA HIS A 49 -10.43 5.87 13.25
C HIS A 49 -9.49 6.86 13.97
N LEU A 50 -8.28 7.09 13.44
CA LEU A 50 -7.23 7.87 14.11
C LEU A 50 -7.70 9.24 14.62
N LYS A 51 -8.66 9.89 13.95
CA LYS A 51 -9.28 11.14 14.42
C LYS A 51 -9.80 11.06 15.87
N ARG A 52 -10.27 9.90 16.31
CA ARG A 52 -10.83 9.68 17.66
C ARG A 52 -9.76 9.54 18.74
N TRP A 53 -8.48 9.45 18.38
CA TRP A 53 -7.37 9.23 19.31
C TRP A 53 -6.85 10.55 19.87
N SER A 54 -7.75 11.38 20.42
CA SER A 54 -7.45 12.76 20.80
C SER A 54 -6.41 12.91 21.92
N GLY A 55 -6.24 11.89 22.77
CA GLY A 55 -5.25 11.87 23.86
C GLY A 55 -3.95 11.13 23.55
N ALA A 56 -3.83 10.54 22.36
CA ALA A 56 -2.59 9.86 21.97
C ALA A 56 -1.53 10.88 21.55
N ASP A 57 -0.26 10.52 21.67
CA ASP A 57 0.83 11.21 20.98
C ASP A 57 1.22 10.47 19.69
N LEU A 58 2.05 11.11 18.86
CA LEU A 58 2.49 10.51 17.60
C LEU A 58 3.26 9.20 17.82
N SER A 59 4.03 9.11 18.91
CA SER A 59 4.82 7.93 19.27
C SER A 59 3.92 6.72 19.60
N SER A 60 2.82 6.94 20.32
CA SER A 60 1.83 5.92 20.67
C SER A 60 1.08 5.47 19.42
N ILE A 61 0.66 6.41 18.55
CA ILE A 61 0.06 6.05 17.26
C ILE A 61 1.01 5.20 16.42
N ALA A 62 2.28 5.61 16.32
CA ALA A 62 3.29 4.87 15.59
C ALA A 62 3.47 3.46 16.15
N ARG A 63 3.50 3.31 17.49
CA ARG A 63 3.60 1.99 18.14
C ARG A 63 2.48 1.04 17.74
N GLU A 64 1.24 1.55 17.68
CA GLU A 64 0.06 0.75 17.33
C GLU A 64 0.01 0.37 15.85
N ILE A 65 0.29 1.31 14.94
CA ILE A 65 0.06 1.07 13.49
C ILE A 65 1.29 0.50 12.78
N ASN A 66 2.51 0.78 13.26
CA ASN A 66 3.75 0.40 12.57
C ASN A 66 3.90 -1.10 12.30
N PRO A 67 3.52 -2.04 13.21
CA PRO A 67 3.62 -3.47 12.92
C PRO A 67 2.82 -3.88 11.68
N GLN A 68 1.58 -3.38 11.53
CA GLN A 68 0.72 -3.68 10.37
C GLN A 68 1.29 -3.04 9.10
N VAL A 69 1.68 -1.77 9.16
CA VAL A 69 2.27 -1.04 8.02
C VAL A 69 3.55 -1.73 7.55
N ARG A 70 4.40 -2.16 8.48
CA ARG A 70 5.63 -2.92 8.18
C ARG A 70 5.30 -4.24 7.49
N GLY A 71 4.27 -4.95 7.95
CA GLY A 71 3.79 -6.17 7.30
C GLY A 71 3.40 -5.93 5.83
N TRP A 72 2.64 -4.87 5.56
CA TRP A 72 2.27 -4.52 4.19
C TRP A 72 3.45 -4.10 3.32
N ILE A 73 4.40 -3.35 3.87
CA ILE A 73 5.62 -2.95 3.15
C ILE A 73 6.47 -4.17 2.82
N ASN A 74 6.68 -5.06 3.80
CA ASN A 74 7.49 -6.27 3.60
C ASN A 74 6.86 -7.23 2.61
N TYR A 75 5.54 -7.39 2.67
CA TYR A 75 4.81 -8.24 1.74
C TYR A 75 4.73 -7.57 0.36
N TYR A 76 3.88 -6.56 0.21
CA TYR A 76 3.55 -5.97 -1.09
C TYR A 76 4.69 -5.16 -1.72
N GLY A 77 5.69 -4.75 -0.93
CA GLY A 77 6.85 -3.99 -1.41
C GLY A 77 7.97 -4.86 -1.97
N ALA A 78 7.87 -6.19 -1.90
CA ALA A 78 8.90 -7.10 -2.39
C ALA A 78 9.18 -6.96 -3.89
N PHE A 79 8.18 -6.59 -4.69
CA PHE A 79 8.30 -6.49 -6.16
C PHE A 79 8.20 -5.06 -6.68
N TYR A 80 7.23 -4.28 -6.19
CA TYR A 80 6.96 -2.93 -6.67
C TYR A 80 6.72 -1.99 -5.49
N ARG A 81 7.81 -1.56 -4.84
CA ARG A 81 7.72 -0.66 -3.68
C ARG A 81 7.10 0.69 -4.00
N SER A 82 7.28 1.21 -5.22
CA SER A 82 6.65 2.46 -5.68
C SER A 82 5.12 2.37 -5.74
N GLU A 83 4.56 1.18 -5.92
CA GLU A 83 3.11 0.98 -5.89
C GLU A 83 2.54 1.09 -4.46
N LEU A 84 3.39 1.25 -3.42
CA LEU A 84 2.96 1.51 -2.05
C LEU A 84 2.89 3.00 -1.69
N ASP A 85 3.20 3.92 -2.60
CA ASP A 85 3.10 5.36 -2.33
C ASP A 85 1.68 5.78 -1.94
N PHE A 86 0.66 5.09 -2.45
CA PHE A 86 -0.73 5.35 -2.04
C PHE A 86 -0.94 5.09 -0.53
N LEU A 87 -0.25 4.10 0.04
CA LEU A 87 -0.38 3.71 1.44
C LEU A 87 0.17 4.81 2.33
N ALA A 88 1.40 5.28 2.04
CA ALA A 88 2.03 6.39 2.74
C ALA A 88 1.15 7.65 2.67
N ARG A 89 0.66 8.01 1.48
CA ARG A 89 -0.24 9.15 1.30
C ARG A 89 -1.52 9.03 2.13
N ARG A 90 -2.13 7.84 2.16
CA ARG A 90 -3.39 7.62 2.87
C ARG A 90 -3.20 7.68 4.38
N ILE A 91 -2.15 7.05 4.91
CA ILE A 91 -1.81 7.12 6.33
C ILE A 91 -1.54 8.57 6.72
N ASN A 92 -0.75 9.30 5.93
CA ASN A 92 -0.45 10.71 6.18
C ASN A 92 -1.72 11.58 6.23
N GLN A 93 -2.69 11.35 5.34
CA GLN A 93 -3.99 12.05 5.39
C GLN A 93 -4.73 11.82 6.72
N HIS A 94 -4.73 10.61 7.24
CA HIS A 94 -5.37 10.31 8.52
C HIS A 94 -4.60 10.89 9.71
N LEU A 95 -3.26 10.88 9.67
CA LEU A 95 -2.43 11.53 10.69
C LEU A 95 -2.63 13.04 10.71
N VAL A 96 -2.69 13.71 9.56
CA VAL A 96 -2.98 15.15 9.47
C VAL A 96 -4.36 15.46 10.04
N ARG A 97 -5.38 14.66 9.74
CA ARG A 97 -6.73 14.85 10.31
C ARG A 97 -6.75 14.68 11.82
N TRP A 98 -6.05 13.67 12.34
CA TRP A 98 -5.87 13.48 13.77
C TRP A 98 -5.19 14.70 14.42
N ALA A 99 -4.04 15.12 13.90
CA ALA A 99 -3.26 16.24 14.45
C ALA A 99 -4.02 17.57 14.40
N LEU A 100 -4.87 17.78 13.39
CA LEU A 100 -5.70 18.98 13.26
C LEU A 100 -7.06 18.86 13.97
N HIS A 101 -7.40 17.70 14.52
CA HIS A 101 -8.76 17.35 14.99
C HIS A 101 -9.87 17.61 13.95
N LYS A 102 -9.55 17.50 12.65
CA LYS A 102 -10.47 17.73 11.53
C LYS A 102 -11.19 16.48 11.05
#